data_AF-A0A9D8BLM2-F1
#
_entry.id   AF-A0A9D8BLM2-F1
#
_cell.length_a   1.000
_cell.length_b   1.000
_cell.length_c   1.000
_cell.angle_alpha   90.00
_cell.angle_beta   90.00
_cell.angle_gamma   90.00
#
_symmetry.space_group_name_H-M   'P 1'
#
loop_
_entity.id
_entity.type
_entity.pdbx_description
1 polymer ?
#
loop_
_entity_poly.entity_id
_entity_poly.type
_entity_poly.pdbx_seq_one_letter_code
_entity_poly.pdbx_strand_id
1 'polypeptide(L)'
;MKALRIILIAALSFVFIGAGIVWQKYTNKEYGFSILLPRYWYKEEGRYNTAVMALAPQTDTKDKFRENISVMVSYAPSDMKAETYYAISKDEVMKTIPGEEFGIQEGKIVAGLHTGRLLTFSSQAEGIIFRIITGTWVIKGRVYVVTGTSEDSEFYKYEPTFKKVLRSIRIQ
;
A
#
# COMPACT_ATOMS: atom_id res chain seq x y z
N MET A 1 -28.90 -54.92 32.30
CA MET A 1 -29.06 -53.81 31.32
C MET A 1 -27.84 -52.89 31.46
N LYS A 2 -26.97 -52.85 30.44
CA LYS A 2 -25.70 -52.12 30.48
C LYS A 2 -25.93 -50.63 30.18
N ALA A 3 -25.46 -49.77 31.06
CA ALA A 3 -25.55 -48.32 30.93
C ALA A 3 -24.70 -47.83 29.74
N LEU A 4 -25.34 -47.10 28.82
CA LEU A 4 -24.70 -46.47 27.68
C LEU A 4 -23.95 -45.21 28.15
N ARG A 5 -22.62 -45.25 28.14
CA ARG A 5 -21.77 -44.08 28.41
C ARG A 5 -21.65 -43.26 27.12
N ILE A 6 -22.35 -42.14 27.04
CA ILE A 6 -22.16 -41.15 25.98
C ILE A 6 -20.89 -40.36 26.33
N ILE A 7 -19.79 -40.66 25.63
CA ILE A 7 -18.58 -39.84 25.66
C ILE A 7 -18.80 -38.71 24.65
N LEU A 8 -19.12 -37.53 25.17
CA LEU A 8 -19.20 -36.31 24.38
C LEU A 8 -17.76 -35.86 24.05
N ILE A 9 -17.26 -36.21 22.87
CA ILE A 9 -16.02 -35.65 22.36
C ILE A 9 -16.34 -34.23 21.90
N ALA A 10 -16.10 -33.24 22.77
CA ALA A 10 -16.10 -31.85 22.37
C ALA A 10 -14.94 -31.63 21.39
N ALA A 11 -15.23 -31.67 20.10
CA ALA A 11 -14.30 -31.18 19.09
C ALA A 11 -14.14 -29.68 19.34
N LEU A 12 -13.04 -29.28 19.99
CA LEU A 12 -12.65 -27.89 20.09
C LEU A 12 -12.31 -27.41 18.68
N SER A 13 -13.32 -26.89 17.99
CA SER A 13 -13.13 -26.07 16.81
C SER A 13 -12.41 -24.80 17.25
N PHE A 14 -11.07 -24.84 17.28
CA PHE A 14 -10.28 -23.62 17.29
C PHE A 14 -10.53 -22.92 15.95
N VAL A 15 -11.62 -22.15 15.89
CA VAL A 15 -11.76 -21.12 14.89
C VAL A 15 -10.69 -20.10 15.24
N PHE A 16 -9.55 -20.13 14.53
CA PHE A 16 -8.55 -19.07 14.58
C PHE A 16 -9.16 -17.80 13.98
N ILE A 17 -10.08 -17.17 14.71
CA ILE A 17 -10.58 -15.84 14.42
C ILE A 17 -9.47 -14.88 14.84
N GLY A 18 -8.62 -14.53 13.89
CA GLY A 18 -7.60 -13.49 14.07
C GLY A 18 -6.24 -13.84 13.48
N ALA A 19 -6.18 -14.26 12.22
CA ALA A 19 -4.92 -14.24 11.47
C ALA A 19 -4.51 -12.77 11.24
N GLY A 20 -3.88 -12.14 12.24
CA GLY A 20 -3.31 -10.81 12.10
C GLY A 20 -2.26 -10.80 10.99
N ILE A 21 -2.14 -9.69 10.27
CA ILE A 21 -1.11 -9.54 9.23
C ILE A 21 0.27 -9.68 9.89
N VAL A 22 1.05 -10.65 9.43
CA VAL A 22 2.46 -10.78 9.78
C VAL A 22 3.27 -9.82 8.91
N TRP A 23 4.16 -9.05 9.52
CA TRP A 23 4.94 -8.02 8.85
C TRP A 23 6.38 -8.48 8.63
N GLN A 24 6.97 -8.09 7.51
CA GLN A 24 8.37 -8.33 7.19
C GLN A 24 9.04 -7.02 6.78
N LYS A 25 10.23 -6.76 7.32
CA LYS A 25 11.06 -5.64 6.88
C LYS A 25 11.69 -5.95 5.53
N TYR A 26 11.42 -5.08 4.56
CA TYR A 26 12.13 -5.02 3.29
C TYR A 26 13.18 -3.90 3.37
N THR A 27 14.38 -4.13 2.83
CA THR A 27 15.47 -3.14 2.82
C THR A 27 16.07 -3.10 1.43
N ASN A 28 16.10 -1.91 0.84
CA ASN A 28 16.78 -1.67 -0.42
C ASN A 28 17.98 -0.74 -0.15
N LYS A 29 19.19 -1.31 -0.26
CA LYS A 29 20.44 -0.58 0.04
C LYS A 29 20.80 0.41 -1.06
N GLU A 30 20.50 0.09 -2.32
CA GLU A 30 20.77 0.94 -3.48
C GLU A 30 20.03 2.28 -3.35
N TYR A 31 18.74 2.22 -3.03
CA TYR A 31 17.91 3.39 -2.85
C TYR A 31 17.85 3.91 -1.42
N GLY A 32 18.60 3.32 -0.47
CA GLY A 32 18.75 3.85 0.89
C GLY A 32 17.46 3.89 1.71
N PHE A 33 16.57 2.89 1.57
CA PHE A 33 15.34 2.83 2.35
C PHE A 33 15.07 1.45 2.94
N SER A 34 14.21 1.43 3.96
CA SER A 34 13.54 0.21 4.42
C SER A 34 12.07 0.48 4.71
N ILE A 35 11.25 -0.55 4.61
CA ILE A 35 9.79 -0.45 4.78
C ILE A 35 9.23 -1.78 5.29
N LEU A 36 8.15 -1.75 6.05
CA LEU A 36 7.41 -2.96 6.42
C LEU A 36 6.44 -3.30 5.31
N LEU A 37 6.45 -4.56 4.88
CA LEU A 37 5.49 -5.12 3.93
C LEU A 37 4.79 -6.32 4.56
N PRO A 38 3.55 -6.63 4.16
CA PRO A 38 2.91 -7.88 4.57
C PRO A 38 3.78 -9.08 4.14
N ARG A 39 4.07 -9.97 5.08
CA ARG A 39 5.01 -11.09 4.89
C ARG A 39 4.59 -11.99 3.73
N TYR A 40 3.31 -12.32 3.67
CA TYR A 40 2.76 -13.29 2.71
C TYR A 40 2.34 -12.69 1.38
N TRP A 41 2.55 -11.38 1.18
CA TRP A 41 2.36 -10.77 -0.13
C TRP A 41 3.55 -11.12 -1.03
N TYR A 42 3.25 -11.52 -2.26
CA TYR A 42 4.25 -11.82 -3.28
C TYR A 42 5.02 -10.54 -3.61
N LYS A 43 6.36 -10.61 -3.69
CA LYS A 43 7.21 -9.44 -3.89
C LYS A 43 7.92 -9.56 -5.23
N GLU A 44 8.00 -8.45 -5.94
CA GLU A 44 8.68 -8.33 -7.22
C GLU A 44 9.47 -7.02 -7.23
N GLU A 45 10.68 -7.02 -7.78
CA GLU A 45 11.55 -5.85 -7.88
C GLU A 45 11.73 -5.45 -9.34
N GLY A 46 11.94 -4.17 -9.62
CA GLY A 46 12.27 -3.66 -10.96
C GLY A 46 11.12 -3.64 -11.96
N ARG A 47 9.94 -4.17 -11.62
CA ARG A 47 8.76 -4.12 -12.49
C ARG A 47 8.07 -2.75 -12.42
N TYR A 48 7.60 -2.25 -13.56
CA TYR A 48 6.90 -0.97 -13.69
C TYR A 48 7.66 0.22 -13.06
N ASN A 49 8.99 0.24 -13.18
CA ASN A 49 9.87 1.27 -12.60
C ASN A 49 9.77 1.39 -11.07
N THR A 50 9.37 0.31 -10.38
CA THR A 50 9.32 0.27 -8.91
C THR A 50 10.59 -0.35 -8.36
N ALA A 51 11.05 0.16 -7.22
CA ALA A 51 12.10 -0.47 -6.43
C ALA A 51 11.60 -1.79 -5.83
N VAL A 52 10.33 -1.83 -5.42
CA VAL A 52 9.63 -3.06 -5.00
C VAL A 52 8.13 -2.89 -5.20
N MET A 53 7.47 -3.97 -5.58
CA MET A 53 6.02 -4.15 -5.57
C MET A 53 5.68 -5.37 -4.72
N ALA A 54 4.69 -5.25 -3.84
CA ALA A 54 4.11 -6.34 -3.07
C ALA A 54 2.65 -6.51 -3.50
N LEU A 55 2.28 -7.73 -3.89
CA LEU A 55 0.94 -8.09 -4.36
C LEU A 55 0.23 -8.96 -3.31
N ALA A 56 -0.99 -8.58 -2.94
CA ALA A 56 -1.87 -9.34 -2.05
C ALA A 56 -2.09 -10.77 -2.57
N PRO A 57 -2.28 -11.77 -1.70
CA PRO A 57 -2.65 -13.12 -2.14
C PRO A 57 -3.91 -13.07 -2.99
N GLN A 58 -3.92 -13.80 -4.10
CA GLN A 58 -5.13 -13.94 -4.90
C GLN A 58 -6.16 -14.73 -4.10
N THR A 59 -7.35 -14.16 -3.89
CA THR A 59 -8.39 -14.78 -3.05
C THR A 59 -9.46 -15.50 -3.86
N ASP A 60 -9.62 -15.13 -5.14
CA ASP A 60 -10.54 -15.74 -6.10
C ASP A 60 -9.87 -15.85 -7.49
N THR A 61 -10.16 -16.89 -8.26
CA THR A 61 -9.72 -17.01 -9.65
C THR A 61 -10.40 -16.00 -10.58
N LYS A 62 -11.51 -15.41 -10.14
CA LYS A 62 -12.22 -14.30 -10.82
C LYS A 62 -11.71 -12.92 -10.43
N ASP A 63 -10.85 -12.84 -9.42
CA ASP A 63 -10.20 -11.59 -9.01
C ASP A 63 -9.33 -11.07 -10.15
N LYS A 64 -9.75 -9.95 -10.74
CA LYS A 64 -9.07 -9.32 -11.88
C LYS A 64 -7.96 -8.38 -11.43
N PHE A 65 -7.89 -8.03 -10.15
CA PHE A 65 -6.92 -7.08 -9.64
C PHE A 65 -6.43 -7.48 -8.24
N ARG A 66 -5.15 -7.83 -8.17
CA ARG A 66 -4.50 -8.05 -6.88
C ARG A 66 -4.12 -6.71 -6.26
N GLU A 67 -4.65 -6.42 -5.09
CA GLU A 67 -4.24 -5.24 -4.32
C GLU A 67 -2.74 -5.23 -4.14
N ASN A 68 -2.16 -4.04 -4.23
CA ASN A 68 -0.73 -3.93 -4.23
C ASN A 68 -0.22 -2.71 -3.50
N ILE A 69 1.03 -2.82 -3.14
CA ILE A 69 1.85 -1.77 -2.58
C ILE A 69 3.07 -1.66 -3.47
N SER A 70 3.40 -0.47 -3.92
CA SER A 70 4.64 -0.22 -4.63
C SER A 70 5.46 0.89 -3.98
N VAL A 71 6.77 0.80 -4.16
CA VAL A 71 7.70 1.87 -3.83
C VAL A 71 8.41 2.29 -5.11
N MET A 72 8.20 3.52 -5.53
CA MET A 72 8.96 4.14 -6.61
C MET A 72 10.00 5.09 -6.01
N VAL A 73 11.19 5.08 -6.60
CA VAL A 73 12.27 5.99 -6.23
C VAL A 73 12.74 6.70 -7.49
N SER A 74 12.77 8.03 -7.45
CA SER A 74 13.21 8.87 -8.56
C SER A 74 13.99 10.08 -8.06
N TYR A 75 14.37 10.97 -8.96
CA TYR A 75 15.07 12.22 -8.64
C TYR A 75 14.17 13.40 -8.97
N ALA A 76 14.11 14.35 -8.05
CA ALA A 76 13.51 15.65 -8.33
C ALA A 76 14.46 16.45 -9.25
N PRO A 77 13.93 17.31 -10.13
CA PRO A 77 14.74 18.30 -10.82
C PRO A 77 15.59 19.12 -9.84
N SER A 78 16.79 19.55 -10.26
CA SER A 78 17.75 20.26 -9.37
C SER A 78 17.07 21.41 -8.61
N ASP A 79 17.35 21.49 -7.31
CA ASP A 79 16.90 22.55 -6.40
C ASP A 79 15.37 22.69 -6.24
N MET A 80 14.59 21.73 -6.76
CA MET A 80 13.14 21.73 -6.58
C MET A 80 12.77 21.45 -5.12
N LYS A 81 11.98 22.36 -4.54
CA LYS A 81 11.43 22.19 -3.19
C LYS A 81 10.40 21.05 -3.17
N ALA A 82 10.34 20.32 -2.06
CA ALA A 82 9.42 19.20 -1.88
C ALA A 82 7.94 19.55 -2.16
N GLU A 83 7.49 20.71 -1.68
CA GLU A 83 6.11 21.17 -1.91
C GLU A 83 5.83 21.52 -3.37
N THR A 84 6.83 22.07 -4.08
CA THR A 84 6.72 22.32 -5.52
C THR A 84 6.64 21.02 -6.31
N TYR A 85 7.49 20.04 -5.98
CA TYR A 85 7.44 18.71 -6.57
C TYR A 85 6.06 18.08 -6.38
N TYR A 86 5.56 18.07 -5.13
CA TYR A 86 4.25 17.51 -4.81
C TYR A 86 3.11 18.19 -5.58
N ALA A 87 3.13 19.52 -5.67
CA ALA A 87 2.10 20.27 -6.40
C ALA A 87 2.09 19.90 -7.90
N ILE A 88 3.26 19.80 -8.53
CA ILE A 88 3.39 19.40 -9.93
C ILE A 88 2.92 17.96 -10.13
N SER A 89 3.41 17.02 -9.32
CA SER A 89 3.01 15.61 -9.45
C SER A 89 1.51 15.41 -9.20
N LYS A 90 0.91 16.17 -8.28
CA LYS A 90 -0.54 16.14 -8.06
C LYS A 90 -1.27 16.63 -9.31
N ASP A 91 -0.86 17.77 -9.87
CA ASP A 91 -1.47 18.33 -11.08
C ASP A 91 -1.38 17.36 -12.27
N GLU A 92 -0.24 16.66 -12.44
CA GLU A 92 -0.09 15.61 -13.44
C GLU A 92 -1.06 14.44 -13.23
N VAL A 93 -1.16 13.93 -12.00
CA VAL A 93 -2.14 12.88 -11.64
C VAL A 93 -3.56 13.35 -11.96
N MET A 94 -3.91 14.57 -11.57
CA MET A 94 -5.24 15.13 -11.79
C MET A 94 -5.63 15.25 -13.26
N LYS A 95 -4.67 15.56 -14.14
CA LYS A 95 -4.91 15.59 -15.60
C LYS A 95 -5.24 14.23 -16.19
N THR A 96 -4.86 13.14 -15.52
CA THR A 96 -5.05 11.77 -16.02
C THR A 96 -6.30 11.09 -15.47
N ILE A 97 -7.01 11.71 -14.52
CA ILE A 97 -8.24 11.18 -13.95
C ILE A 97 -9.42 11.81 -14.71
N PRO A 98 -10.15 11.07 -15.55
CA PRO A 98 -11.32 11.60 -16.23
C PRO A 98 -12.47 11.85 -15.23
N GLY A 99 -13.06 13.04 -15.27
CA GLY A 99 -14.20 13.44 -14.42
C GLY A 99 -13.81 14.29 -13.22
N GLU A 100 -14.80 14.99 -12.64
CA GLU A 100 -14.62 15.85 -11.46
C GLU A 100 -14.06 15.02 -10.28
N GLU A 101 -12.77 15.20 -9.99
CA GLU A 101 -12.14 15.05 -8.67
C GLU A 101 -12.75 13.99 -7.72
N PHE A 102 -12.86 12.73 -8.15
CA PHE A 102 -13.52 11.72 -7.31
C PHE A 102 -12.72 11.40 -6.04
N GLY A 103 -13.23 11.90 -4.92
CA GLY A 103 -12.82 11.55 -3.57
C GLY A 103 -11.37 11.89 -3.22
N ILE A 104 -10.85 13.02 -3.71
CA ILE A 104 -9.50 13.49 -3.37
C ILE A 104 -9.42 13.82 -1.88
N GLN A 105 -8.38 13.33 -1.21
CA GLN A 105 -8.04 13.71 0.15
C GLN A 105 -6.55 13.98 0.24
N GLU A 106 -6.20 15.15 0.76
CA GLU A 106 -4.82 15.56 0.96
C GLU A 106 -4.47 15.61 2.44
N GLY A 107 -3.19 15.40 2.74
CA GLY A 107 -2.71 15.56 4.10
C GLY A 107 -1.20 15.47 4.21
N LYS A 108 -0.75 15.30 5.46
CA LYS A 108 0.63 15.00 5.80
C LYS A 108 0.71 13.62 6.40
N ILE A 109 1.85 12.96 6.20
CA ILE A 109 2.14 11.67 6.81
C ILE A 109 3.53 11.68 7.41
N VAL A 110 3.65 11.21 8.65
CA VAL A 110 4.94 11.10 9.35
C VAL A 110 5.43 9.66 9.25
N ALA A 111 6.67 9.49 8.78
CA ALA A 111 7.34 8.20 8.70
C ALA A 111 8.78 8.32 9.26
N GLY A 112 8.96 7.85 10.50
CA GLY A 112 10.21 8.06 11.23
C GLY A 112 10.42 9.55 11.51
N LEU A 113 11.54 10.09 11.03
CA LEU A 113 11.91 11.51 11.20
C LEU A 113 11.41 12.41 10.05
N HIS A 114 10.81 11.82 9.01
CA HIS A 114 10.46 12.55 7.79
C HIS A 114 8.96 12.76 7.69
N THR A 115 8.55 14.00 7.44
CA THR A 115 7.17 14.34 7.07
C THR A 115 7.05 14.33 5.56
N GLY A 116 6.09 13.57 5.05
CA GLY A 116 5.73 13.49 3.64
C GLY A 116 4.34 14.05 3.39
N ARG A 117 3.96 14.07 2.11
CA ARG A 117 2.63 14.44 1.64
C ARG A 117 1.80 13.18 1.43
N LEU A 118 0.55 13.23 1.86
CA LEU A 118 -0.43 12.16 1.66
C LEU A 118 -1.43 12.62 0.61
N LEU A 119 -1.72 11.78 -0.38
CA LEU A 119 -2.78 11.98 -1.36
C LEU A 119 -3.57 10.68 -1.49
N THR A 120 -4.90 10.76 -1.35
CA THR A 120 -5.81 9.65 -1.65
C THR A 120 -6.77 10.09 -2.73
N PHE A 121 -7.00 9.27 -3.74
CA PHE A 121 -7.87 9.59 -4.86
C PHE A 121 -8.39 8.31 -5.51
N SER A 122 -9.42 8.45 -6.36
CA SER A 122 -9.89 7.36 -7.20
C SER A 122 -9.49 7.58 -8.66
N SER A 123 -9.26 6.49 -9.39
CA SER A 123 -8.98 6.49 -10.83
C SER A 123 -9.69 5.32 -11.50
N GLN A 124 -10.07 5.47 -12.76
CA GLN A 124 -10.74 4.42 -13.52
C GLN A 124 -9.85 3.95 -14.66
N ALA A 125 -9.66 2.64 -14.78
CA ALA A 125 -9.01 2.03 -15.94
C ALA A 125 -9.67 0.68 -16.25
N GLU A 126 -9.86 0.40 -17.54
CA GLU A 126 -10.44 -0.87 -18.03
C GLU A 126 -11.80 -1.24 -17.39
N GLY A 127 -12.59 -0.23 -17.02
CA GLY A 127 -13.90 -0.42 -16.38
C GLY A 127 -13.86 -0.73 -14.88
N ILE A 128 -12.68 -0.73 -14.26
CA ILE A 128 -12.49 -0.90 -12.81
C ILE A 128 -12.20 0.46 -12.17
N ILE A 129 -12.85 0.75 -11.04
CA ILE A 129 -12.55 1.91 -10.21
C ILE A 129 -11.54 1.49 -9.15
N PHE A 130 -10.37 2.11 -9.19
CA PHE A 130 -9.32 1.94 -8.21
C PHE A 130 -9.34 3.07 -7.20
N ARG A 131 -9.04 2.74 -5.95
CA ARG A 131 -8.76 3.69 -4.89
C ARG A 131 -7.28 3.61 -4.54
N ILE A 132 -6.61 4.76 -4.59
CA ILE A 132 -5.16 4.87 -4.49
C ILE A 132 -4.82 5.78 -3.32
N ILE A 133 -3.85 5.37 -2.49
CA ILE A 133 -3.26 6.18 -1.42
C ILE A 133 -1.75 6.26 -1.61
N THR A 134 -1.21 7.48 -1.67
CA THR A 134 0.21 7.73 -1.87
C THR A 134 0.81 8.50 -0.70
N GLY A 135 2.00 8.10 -0.29
CA GLY A 135 2.89 8.88 0.56
C GLY A 135 4.10 9.33 -0.25
N THR A 136 4.37 10.63 -0.29
CA THR A 136 5.49 11.20 -1.05
C THR A 136 6.46 11.92 -0.12
N TRP A 137 7.74 11.55 -0.23
CA TRP A 137 8.85 12.20 0.49
C TRP A 137 9.92 12.65 -0.50
N VAL A 138 10.36 13.90 -0.39
CA VAL A 138 11.48 14.43 -1.18
C VAL A 138 12.62 14.76 -0.22
N ILE A 139 13.68 13.95 -0.25
CA ILE A 139 14.80 14.01 0.69
C ILE A 139 16.11 14.13 -0.11
N LYS A 140 16.84 15.24 0.08
CA LYS A 140 18.13 15.50 -0.60
C LYS A 140 18.06 15.28 -2.13
N GLY A 141 17.00 15.77 -2.77
CA GLY A 141 16.78 15.64 -4.22
C GLY A 141 16.26 14.28 -4.68
N ARG A 142 16.12 13.28 -3.80
CA ARG A 142 15.53 11.98 -4.12
C ARG A 142 14.07 11.94 -3.69
N VAL A 143 13.21 11.41 -4.55
CA VAL A 143 11.77 11.26 -4.32
C VAL A 143 11.47 9.80 -4.01
N TYR A 144 10.70 9.57 -2.95
CA TYR A 144 10.16 8.27 -2.58
C TYR A 144 8.64 8.38 -2.62
N VAL A 145 8.01 7.54 -3.44
CA VAL A 145 6.55 7.43 -3.50
C VAL A 145 6.17 6.01 -3.09
N VAL A 146 5.43 5.90 -1.98
CA VAL A 146 4.81 4.64 -1.55
C VAL A 146 3.35 4.69 -1.92
N THR A 147 2.90 3.76 -2.76
CA THR A 147 1.53 3.72 -3.26
C THR A 147 0.86 2.44 -2.80
N GLY A 148 -0.34 2.56 -2.21
CA GLY A 148 -1.26 1.44 -2.03
C GLY A 148 -2.42 1.58 -3.02
N THR A 149 -2.77 0.48 -3.69
CA THR A 149 -3.84 0.45 -4.68
C THR A 149 -4.76 -0.73 -4.41
N SER A 150 -6.06 -0.48 -4.42
CA SER A 150 -7.10 -1.51 -4.42
C SER A 150 -8.22 -1.17 -5.38
N GLU A 151 -9.08 -2.14 -5.68
CA GLU A 151 -10.43 -1.81 -6.12
C GLU A 151 -11.11 -0.93 -5.04
N ASP A 152 -11.96 0.00 -5.48
CA ASP A 152 -12.63 0.94 -4.58
C ASP A 152 -13.50 0.23 -3.53
N SER A 153 -14.20 -0.83 -3.96
CA SER A 153 -15.01 -1.72 -3.12
C SER A 153 -14.23 -2.41 -2.00
N GLU A 154 -12.93 -2.67 -2.21
CA GLU A 154 -12.06 -3.34 -1.24
C GLU A 154 -11.21 -2.35 -0.42
N PHE A 155 -11.29 -1.04 -0.69
CA PHE A 155 -10.35 -0.07 -0.11
C PHE A 155 -10.35 -0.08 1.42
N TYR A 156 -11.52 -0.05 2.06
CA TYR A 156 -11.59 0.00 3.53
C TYR A 156 -11.01 -1.26 4.19
N LYS A 157 -10.97 -2.40 3.49
CA LYS A 157 -10.32 -3.64 3.94
C LYS A 157 -8.80 -3.49 3.95
N TYR A 158 -8.22 -2.82 2.94
CA TYR A 158 -6.76 -2.67 2.81
C TYR A 158 -6.18 -1.36 3.34
N GLU A 159 -7.00 -0.33 3.55
CA GLU A 159 -6.54 0.98 4.01
C GLU A 159 -5.69 0.91 5.29
N PRO A 160 -6.03 0.12 6.33
CA PRO A 160 -5.17 -0.02 7.50
C PRO A 160 -3.78 -0.58 7.16
N THR A 161 -3.73 -1.51 6.21
CA THR A 161 -2.48 -2.11 5.69
C THR A 161 -1.65 -1.06 4.98
N PHE A 162 -2.26 -0.33 4.04
CA PHE A 162 -1.58 0.73 3.29
C PHE A 162 -1.04 1.81 4.23
N LYS A 163 -1.87 2.38 5.11
CA LYS A 163 -1.44 3.40 6.07
C LYS A 163 -0.31 2.92 6.98
N LYS A 164 -0.31 1.65 7.39
CA LYS A 164 0.78 1.08 8.18
C LYS A 164 2.07 1.00 7.38
N VAL A 165 2.01 0.56 6.12
CA VAL A 165 3.17 0.51 5.23
C VAL A 165 3.74 1.90 4.98
N LEU A 166 2.89 2.88 4.62
CA LEU A 166 3.33 4.26 4.39
C LEU A 166 4.05 4.85 5.63
N ARG A 167 3.52 4.63 6.85
CA ARG A 167 4.17 5.09 8.10
C ARG A 167 5.45 4.34 8.46
N SER A 168 5.67 3.19 7.85
CA SER A 168 6.81 2.32 8.17
C SER A 168 8.06 2.61 7.37
N ILE A 169 7.96 3.42 6.29
CA ILE A 169 9.15 3.75 5.50
C ILE A 169 10.18 4.47 6.37
N ARG A 170 11.45 4.12 6.19
CA ARG A 170 12.62 4.75 6.80
C ARG A 170 13.61 5.04 5.70
N ILE A 171 13.90 6.32 5.51
CA ILE A 171 14.81 6.85 4.49
C ILE A 171 16.12 7.25 5.20
N GLN A 172 17.25 6.78 4.66
CA GLN A 172 18.60 7.03 5.17
C GLN A 172 19.18 8.35 4.64
#